data_AF-A0A924GS70-F1
#
_entry.id   AF-A0A924GS70-F1
#
_cell.length_a   1.000
_cell.length_b   1.000
_cell.length_c   1.000
_cell.angle_alpha   90.00
_cell.angle_beta   90.00
_cell.angle_gamma   90.00
#
_symmetry.space_group_name_H-M   'P 1'
#
loop_
_entity.id
_entity.type
_entity.pdbx_description
1 polymer ?
#
loop_
_entity_poly.entity_id
_entity_poly.type
_entity_poly.pdbx_seq_one_letter_code
_entity_poly.pdbx_strand_id
1 'polypeptide(L)' 'VAMYHDQGLIPVKYLGVEQGVNVTLGLPLVRTSPDHGTAFDIAGTGRADASSLLAAIRMARLLAG' A
#
# COMPACT_ATOMS: atom_id res chain seq x y z
N VAL A 1 -5.87 16.45 0.76
CA VAL A 1 -4.56 16.56 0.05
C VAL A 1 -3.55 17.10 1.04
N ALA A 2 -2.43 16.40 1.23
CA ALA A 2 -1.32 16.87 2.06
C ALA A 2 -0.28 17.59 1.18
N MET A 3 0.43 18.56 1.73
CA MET A 3 1.47 19.32 1.03
C MET A 3 2.78 18.54 0.91
N TYR A 4 3.07 17.65 1.85
CA TYR A 4 4.27 16.81 1.85
C TYR A 4 4.01 15.44 2.51
N HIS A 5 4.95 14.53 2.30
CA HIS A 5 4.83 13.10 2.62
C HIS A 5 4.35 12.83 4.06
N ASP A 6 5.11 13.28 5.05
CA ASP A 6 4.85 12.95 6.45
C ASP A 6 3.59 13.64 6.99
N GLN A 7 3.21 14.80 6.44
CA GLN A 7 1.94 15.45 6.78
C GLN A 7 0.74 14.56 6.44
N GLY A 8 0.82 13.81 5.33
CA GLY A 8 -0.24 12.91 4.89
C GLY A 8 -0.13 11.52 5.49
N LEU A 9 1.08 10.94 5.54
CA LEU A 9 1.25 9.52 5.84
C LEU A 9 1.34 9.20 7.33
N ILE A 10 1.83 10.11 8.18
CA ILE A 10 1.81 9.91 9.64
C ILE A 10 0.37 9.65 10.15
N PRO A 11 -0.63 10.52 9.88
CA PRO A 11 -1.98 10.29 10.38
C PRO A 11 -2.64 9.06 9.75
N VAL A 12 -2.39 8.77 8.47
CA VAL A 12 -2.96 7.59 7.78
C VAL A 12 -2.44 6.29 8.41
N LYS A 13 -1.12 6.18 8.63
CA LYS A 13 -0.53 5.00 9.27
C LYS A 13 -0.94 4.88 10.74
N TYR A 14 -1.04 6.00 11.46
CA TYR A 14 -1.46 6.02 12.87
C TYR A 14 -2.89 5.51 13.06
N LEU A 15 -3.80 5.81 12.13
CA LEU A 15 -5.20 5.37 12.19
C LEU A 15 -5.40 3.87 11.90
N GLY A 16 -4.32 3.09 11.81
CA GLY A 16 -4.42 1.63 11.66
C GLY A 16 -4.94 1.21 10.30
N VAL A 17 -4.68 2.00 9.25
CA VAL A 17 -4.84 1.54 7.87
C VAL A 17 -3.72 0.56 7.56
N GLU A 18 -3.67 -0.57 8.28
CA GLU A 18 -2.70 -1.66 8.06
C GLU A 18 -2.89 -2.30 6.67
N GLN A 19 -4.03 -2.04 6.05
CA GLN A 19 -4.34 -2.35 4.67
C GLN A 19 -4.03 -1.18 3.73
N GLY A 20 -3.08 -0.32 4.08
CA GLY A 20 -2.66 0.81 3.25
C GLY A 20 -2.36 0.35 1.84
N VAL A 21 -3.06 0.93 0.86
CA VAL A 21 -2.81 0.72 -0.56
C VAL A 21 -2.33 2.03 -1.16
N ASN A 22 -1.16 1.98 -1.77
CA ASN A 22 -0.66 3.09 -2.58
C ASN A 22 -1.28 3.01 -3.97
N VAL A 23 -2.07 4.01 -4.35
CA VAL A 23 -2.66 4.15 -5.69
C VAL A 23 -1.93 5.26 -6.43
N THR A 24 -1.43 4.97 -7.64
CA THR A 24 -0.79 5.99 -8.47
C THR A 24 -1.79 6.55 -9.47
N LEU A 25 -2.17 7.80 -9.26
CA LEU A 25 -3.06 8.54 -10.15
C LEU A 25 -2.26 9.19 -11.29
N GLY A 26 -2.90 9.37 -12.45
CA GLY A 26 -2.32 10.05 -13.61
C GLY A 26 -1.62 9.16 -14.63
N LEU A 27 -1.53 7.85 -14.40
CA LEU A 27 -1.03 6.88 -15.39
C LEU A 27 -2.13 6.44 -16.37
N PRO A 28 -1.79 5.99 -17.59
CA PRO A 28 -2.74 5.44 -18.55
C PRO A 28 -3.19 4.00 -18.22
N LEU A 29 -2.86 3.50 -17.02
CA LEU A 29 -3.22 2.18 -16.53
C LEU A 29 -3.45 2.24 -15.01
N VAL A 30 -4.20 1.26 -14.49
CA VAL A 30 -4.39 1.10 -13.04
C VAL A 30 -3.10 0.57 -12.42
N ARG A 31 -2.55 1.31 -11.44
CA ARG A 31 -1.37 0.89 -10.67
C ARG A 31 -1.61 1.07 -9.18
N THR A 32 -1.51 -0.05 -8.46
CA THR A 32 -1.54 -0.11 -6.99
C THR A 32 -0.26 -0.76 -6.46
N SER A 33 0.11 -0.50 -5.20
CA SER A 33 1.20 -1.22 -4.51
C SER A 33 0.91 -1.36 -3.01
N PRO A 34 1.53 -2.34 -2.31
CA PRO A 34 1.49 -2.39 -0.85
C PRO A 34 2.14 -1.15 -0.22
N ASP A 35 1.92 -0.97 1.10
CA ASP A 35 2.45 0.15 1.90
C ASP A 35 3.66 -0.23 2.79
N HIS A 36 4.22 -1.42 2.59
CA HIS A 36 5.43 -1.87 3.26
C HIS A 36 6.67 -1.85 2.34
N GLY A 37 7.85 -1.84 2.95
CA GLY A 37 9.14 -1.98 2.27
C GLY A 37 9.50 -3.45 1.98
N THR A 38 10.78 -3.70 1.77
CA THR A 38 11.29 -5.03 1.35
C THR A 38 11.41 -6.05 2.48
N ALA A 39 11.51 -5.61 3.73
CA ALA A 39 11.63 -6.47 4.92
C ALA A 39 12.68 -7.61 4.76
N PHE A 40 13.89 -7.26 4.31
CA PHE A 40 14.93 -8.24 3.97
C PHE A 40 15.38 -9.11 5.14
N ASP A 41 15.27 -8.60 6.36
CA ASP A 41 15.56 -9.32 7.61
C ASP A 41 14.67 -10.55 7.84
N ILE A 42 13.48 -10.58 7.23
CA ILE A 42 12.53 -11.71 7.32
C ILE A 42 12.31 -12.45 5.99
N ALA A 43 13.04 -12.10 4.94
CA ALA A 43 12.91 -12.76 3.64
C ALA A 43 13.18 -14.27 3.76
N GLY A 44 12.30 -15.10 3.17
CA GLY A 44 12.42 -16.57 3.22
C GLY A 44 12.01 -17.23 4.54
N THR A 45 11.63 -16.47 5.56
CA THR A 45 11.26 -17.02 6.88
C THR A 45 9.80 -17.42 7.02
N GLY A 46 8.94 -17.03 6.06
CA GLY A 46 7.49 -17.24 6.13
C GLY A 46 6.76 -16.30 7.12
N ARG A 47 7.44 -15.28 7.67
CA ARG A 47 6.89 -14.36 8.67
C ARG A 47 6.25 -13.08 8.12
N ALA A 48 6.38 -12.81 6.83
CA ALA A 48 5.81 -11.60 6.21
C ALA A 48 4.27 -11.70 6.15
N ASP A 49 3.59 -10.61 6.48
CA ASP A 49 2.14 -10.50 6.31
C ASP A 49 1.79 -10.06 4.88
N ALA A 50 0.95 -10.83 4.20
CA ALA A 50 0.50 -10.56 2.83
C ALA A 50 -0.73 -9.63 2.75
N SER A 51 -1.32 -9.22 3.88
CA SER A 51 -2.57 -8.46 3.95
C SER A 51 -2.57 -7.19 3.09
N SER A 52 -1.52 -6.37 3.15
CA SER A 52 -1.39 -5.14 2.34
C SER A 52 -1.30 -5.42 0.84
N LEU A 53 -0.59 -6.49 0.42
CA LEU A 53 -0.52 -6.90 -0.99
C LEU A 53 -1.89 -7.39 -1.49
N LEU A 54 -2.60 -8.19 -0.69
CA LEU A 54 -3.94 -8.65 -1.02
C LEU A 54 -4.93 -7.48 -1.14
N ALA A 55 -4.83 -6.48 -0.26
CA ALA A 55 -5.61 -5.25 -0.35
C ALA A 55 -5.30 -4.47 -1.64
N ALA A 56 -4.02 -4.35 -2.01
CA ALA A 56 -3.62 -3.67 -3.24
C ALA A 56 -4.20 -4.36 -4.50
N ILE A 57 -4.13 -5.70 -4.56
CA ILE A 57 -4.72 -6.47 -5.67
C ILE A 57 -6.24 -6.28 -5.74
N ARG A 58 -6.95 -6.32 -4.60
CA ARG A 58 -8.40 -6.08 -4.55
C ARG A 58 -8.76 -4.67 -5.03
N MET A 59 -7.98 -3.67 -4.62
CA MET A 59 -8.16 -2.28 -5.07
C MET A 59 -7.93 -2.14 -6.58
N ALA A 60 -6.87 -2.76 -7.12
CA ALA A 60 -6.64 -2.75 -8.56
C ALA A 60 -7.81 -3.36 -9.33
N ARG A 61 -8.34 -4.49 -8.86
CA ARG A 61 -9.53 -5.13 -9.47
C ARG A 61 -10.75 -4.21 -9.42
N LEU A 62 -10.99 -3.54 -8.29
CA LEU A 62 -12.09 -2.58 -8.16
C LEU A 62 -11.97 -1.40 -9.13
N LEU A 63 -10.76 -0.88 -9.34
CA LEU A 63 -10.50 0.25 -10.23
C LEU A 63 -10.49 -0.12 -11.72
N ALA A 64 -10.20 -1.39 -12.04
CA ALA A 64 -10.11 -1.87 -13.41
C ALA A 64 -11.46 -2.22 -14.06
N GLY A 65 -12.53 -2.41 -13.25
CA GLY A 65 -13.84 -2.87 -13.70
C GLY A 65 -14.01 -4.37 -13.58
#